data_AF-A0A846DYI8-F1
#
_entry.id   AF-A0A846DYI8-F1
#
_cell.length_a   1.000
_cell.length_b   1.000
_cell.length_c   1.000
_cell.angle_alpha   90.00
_cell.angle_beta   90.00
_cell.angle_gamma   90.00
#
_symmetry.space_group_name_H-M   'P 1'
#
loop_
_entity.id
_entity.type
_entity.pdbx_description
1 polymer ?
#
loop_
_entity_poly.entity_id
_entity_poly.type
_entity_poly.pdbx_seq_one_letter_code
_entity_poly.pdbx_strand_id
1 'polypeptide(L)'
;MLTLNDMNMELLEQLLQSWNRVVEQFSTQETPLIHTVTAVESTDLETAWMACLSSVQAVFTNHYGSSEVEKRFQIPQDYTMFMQAIGGGWKSLQSLQWHLFDAKTVASQTIANFRVFVLSAEEGEPICESGFWLSIGEWSDKHEYLLCCDRPHPKFGAVLDGHDSHPWLDGAESCYQRANSFLEWLESHKSSD
;
A
#
# COMPACT_ATOMS: atom_id res chain seq x y z
N MET A 1 5.44 4.28 -30.79
CA MET A 1 4.62 4.98 -29.77
C MET A 1 3.69 3.92 -29.24
N LEU A 2 3.96 3.42 -28.04
CA LEU A 2 3.12 2.39 -27.41
C LEU A 2 1.77 3.03 -27.04
N THR A 3 0.68 2.27 -27.17
CA THR A 3 -0.62 2.73 -26.69
C THR A 3 -0.69 2.64 -25.17
N LEU A 4 -1.63 3.37 -24.55
CA LEU A 4 -1.87 3.26 -23.10
C LEU A 4 -2.16 1.81 -22.68
N ASN A 5 -2.83 1.04 -23.54
CA ASN A 5 -3.10 -0.38 -23.29
C ASN A 5 -1.81 -1.21 -23.34
N ASP A 6 -0.89 -0.93 -24.26
CA ASP A 6 0.38 -1.65 -24.34
C ASP A 6 1.25 -1.39 -23.10
N MET A 7 1.33 -0.13 -22.64
CA MET A 7 2.06 0.23 -21.42
C MET A 7 1.47 -0.43 -20.18
N ASN A 8 0.15 -0.56 -20.12
CA ASN A 8 -0.54 -1.22 -19.02
C ASN A 8 -0.26 -2.73 -18.99
N MET A 9 -0.17 -3.37 -20.15
CA MET A 9 0.18 -4.78 -20.25
C MET A 9 1.64 -5.05 -19.85
N GLU A 10 2.57 -4.21 -20.30
CA GLU A 10 3.99 -4.35 -19.94
C GLU A 10 4.20 -4.21 -18.42
N LEU A 11 3.55 -3.23 -17.78
CA LEU A 11 3.61 -3.05 -16.33
C LEU A 11 3.01 -4.23 -15.58
N LEU A 12 1.87 -4.75 -16.05
CA LEU A 12 1.25 -5.94 -15.45
C LEU A 12 2.15 -7.18 -15.55
N GLU A 13 2.80 -7.39 -16.71
CA GLU A 13 3.77 -8.48 -16.88
C GLU A 13 4.94 -8.36 -15.90
N GLN A 14 5.49 -7.15 -15.73
CA GLN A 14 6.56 -6.88 -14.76
C GLN A 14 6.13 -7.16 -13.32
N LEU A 15 4.90 -6.77 -12.94
CA LEU A 15 4.34 -7.05 -11.62
C LEU A 15 4.17 -8.55 -11.37
N LEU A 16 3.60 -9.28 -12.33
CA LEU A 16 3.42 -10.73 -12.23
C LEU A 16 4.76 -11.46 -12.14
N GLN A 17 5.74 -11.06 -12.95
CA GLN A 17 7.08 -11.63 -12.91
C GLN A 17 7.77 -11.36 -11.58
N SER A 18 7.71 -10.12 -11.08
CA SER A 18 8.30 -9.73 -9.80
C SER A 18 7.63 -10.47 -8.65
N TRP A 19 6.30 -10.56 -8.65
CA TRP A 19 5.55 -11.28 -7.64
C TRP A 19 5.90 -12.77 -7.58
N ASN A 20 6.00 -13.44 -8.74
CA ASN A 20 6.40 -14.86 -8.79
C ASN A 20 7.79 -15.07 -8.15
N ARG A 21 8.74 -14.16 -8.38
CA ARG A 21 10.07 -14.23 -7.76
C ARG A 21 10.04 -14.00 -6.25
N VAL A 22 9.17 -13.10 -5.77
CA VAL A 22 8.95 -12.91 -4.32
C VAL A 22 8.40 -14.20 -3.71
N VAL A 23 7.35 -14.79 -4.29
CA VAL A 23 6.77 -16.05 -3.80
C VAL A 23 7.80 -17.19 -3.80
N GLU A 24 8.60 -17.30 -4.86
CA GLU A 24 9.69 -18.28 -4.96
C GLU A 24 10.73 -18.05 -3.84
N GLN A 25 11.17 -16.81 -3.64
CA GLN A 25 12.14 -16.46 -2.62
C GLN A 25 11.69 -16.88 -1.21
N PHE A 26 10.47 -16.51 -0.81
CA PHE A 26 9.91 -16.91 0.49
C PHE A 26 9.73 -18.43 0.61
N SER A 27 9.48 -19.12 -0.51
CA SER A 27 9.41 -20.59 -0.52
C SER A 27 10.76 -21.24 -0.25
N THR A 28 11.87 -20.66 -0.73
CA THR A 28 13.23 -21.19 -0.49
C THR A 28 13.76 -20.94 0.93
N GLN A 29 13.24 -19.91 1.61
CA GLN A 29 13.67 -19.52 2.96
C GLN A 29 12.92 -20.26 4.09
N GLU A 30 12.19 -21.33 3.77
CA GLU A 30 11.33 -22.06 4.71
C GLU A 30 10.23 -21.17 5.35
N THR A 31 9.88 -20.04 4.69
CA THR A 31 8.91 -19.03 5.12
C THR A 31 7.80 -18.82 4.07
N PRO A 32 7.18 -19.89 3.50
CA PRO A 32 6.32 -19.73 2.34
C PRO A 32 5.19 -18.73 2.61
N LEU A 33 4.92 -17.90 1.61
CA LEU A 33 3.79 -16.98 1.66
C LEU A 33 2.50 -17.77 1.55
N ILE A 34 1.57 -17.47 2.44
CA ILE A 34 0.21 -17.97 2.38
C ILE A 34 -0.74 -16.83 2.03
N HIS A 35 -1.63 -17.09 1.09
CA HIS A 35 -2.74 -16.20 0.80
C HIS A 35 -3.80 -16.37 1.90
N THR A 36 -4.13 -15.29 2.60
CA THR A 36 -5.05 -15.27 3.75
C THR A 36 -6.50 -15.08 3.33
N VAL A 37 -6.73 -14.65 2.10
CA VAL A 37 -8.05 -14.53 1.50
C VAL A 37 -8.39 -15.84 0.77
N THR A 38 -9.64 -16.28 0.87
CA THR A 38 -10.14 -17.45 0.15
C THR A 38 -9.92 -17.25 -1.36
N ALA A 39 -9.70 -18.32 -2.14
CA ALA A 39 -9.51 -18.19 -3.59
C ALA A 39 -10.64 -17.35 -4.21
N VAL A 40 -10.29 -16.18 -4.75
CA VAL A 40 -11.22 -15.22 -5.36
C VAL A 40 -10.94 -15.13 -6.85
N GLU A 41 -12.00 -15.00 -7.65
CA GLU A 41 -11.85 -14.73 -9.08
C GLU A 41 -11.34 -13.29 -9.28
N SER A 42 -10.74 -13.00 -10.44
CA SER A 42 -10.23 -11.64 -10.75
C SER A 42 -11.27 -10.53 -10.60
N THR A 43 -12.52 -10.80 -10.99
CA THR A 43 -13.64 -9.86 -10.85
C THR A 43 -13.97 -9.52 -9.39
N ASP A 44 -13.69 -10.46 -8.47
CA ASP A 44 -13.92 -10.25 -7.05
C ASP A 44 -12.80 -9.40 -6.44
N LEU A 45 -11.56 -9.54 -6.90
CA LEU A 45 -10.43 -8.69 -6.52
C LEU A 45 -10.67 -7.24 -6.92
N GLU A 46 -11.08 -7.01 -8.17
CA GLU A 46 -11.42 -5.66 -8.64
C GLU A 46 -12.56 -5.05 -7.82
N THR A 47 -13.63 -5.82 -7.57
CA THR A 47 -14.76 -5.36 -6.76
C THR A 47 -14.34 -5.01 -5.34
N ALA A 48 -13.53 -5.86 -4.70
CA ALA A 48 -13.01 -5.62 -3.36
C ALA A 48 -12.10 -4.38 -3.31
N TRP A 49 -11.26 -4.20 -4.33
CA TRP A 49 -10.39 -3.04 -4.43
C TRP A 49 -11.17 -1.74 -4.62
N MET A 50 -12.18 -1.71 -5.48
CA MET A 50 -13.05 -0.54 -5.66
C MET A 50 -13.83 -0.20 -4.39
N ALA A 51 -14.28 -1.21 -3.63
CA ALA A 51 -14.93 -1.00 -2.34
C ALA A 51 -13.97 -0.43 -1.29
N CYS A 52 -12.72 -0.89 -1.26
CA CYS A 52 -11.65 -0.34 -0.43
C CYS A 52 -11.42 1.14 -0.74
N LEU A 53 -11.20 1.49 -2.01
CA LEU A 53 -10.97 2.87 -2.44
C LEU A 53 -12.13 3.79 -2.09
N SER A 54 -13.36 3.34 -2.36
CA SER A 54 -14.57 4.10 -2.02
C SER A 54 -14.64 4.41 -0.51
N SER A 55 -14.28 3.44 0.33
CA SER A 55 -14.31 3.59 1.80
C SER A 55 -13.26 4.58 2.30
N VAL A 56 -12.03 4.47 1.79
CA VAL A 56 -10.93 5.38 2.16
C VAL A 56 -11.22 6.80 1.65
N GLN A 57 -11.64 6.94 0.39
CA GLN A 57 -12.01 8.24 -0.19
C GLN A 57 -13.13 8.93 0.58
N ALA A 58 -14.12 8.18 1.08
CA ALA A 58 -15.20 8.76 1.88
C ALA A 58 -14.68 9.40 3.18
N VAL A 59 -13.75 8.74 3.88
CA VAL A 59 -13.15 9.29 5.11
C VAL A 59 -12.31 10.53 4.82
N PHE A 60 -11.47 10.48 3.78
CA PHE A 60 -10.70 11.65 3.36
C PHE A 60 -11.58 12.81 2.91
N THR A 61 -12.66 12.51 2.17
CA THR A 61 -13.62 13.51 1.68
C THR A 61 -14.34 14.21 2.83
N ASN A 62 -14.73 13.45 3.85
CA ASN A 62 -15.40 14.03 5.03
C ASN A 62 -14.49 14.99 5.80
N HIS A 63 -13.18 14.79 5.78
CA HIS A 63 -12.22 15.62 6.50
C HIS A 63 -11.68 16.79 5.65
N TYR A 64 -11.17 16.52 4.45
CA TYR A 64 -10.53 17.52 3.59
C TYR A 64 -11.48 18.19 2.58
N GLY A 65 -12.66 17.61 2.36
CA GLY A 65 -13.62 18.03 1.33
C GLY A 65 -13.38 17.36 -0.03
N SER A 66 -14.46 17.14 -0.79
CA SER A 66 -14.42 16.39 -2.06
C SER A 66 -13.48 17.00 -3.08
N SER A 67 -13.46 18.34 -3.18
CA SER A 67 -12.63 19.06 -4.15
C SER A 67 -11.13 18.85 -3.92
N GLU A 68 -10.69 18.76 -2.67
CA GLU A 68 -9.28 18.52 -2.36
C GLU A 68 -8.89 17.08 -2.64
N VAL A 69 -9.74 16.12 -2.26
CA VAL A 69 -9.51 14.70 -2.52
C VAL A 69 -9.45 14.41 -4.03
N GLU A 70 -10.40 14.91 -4.83
CA GLU A 70 -10.40 14.71 -6.29
C GLU A 70 -9.13 15.27 -6.96
N LYS A 71 -8.65 16.41 -6.48
CA LYS A 71 -7.45 17.07 -7.03
C LYS A 71 -6.16 16.35 -6.68
N ARG A 72 -6.10 15.72 -5.51
CA ARG A 72 -4.84 15.28 -4.89
C ARG A 72 -4.72 13.77 -4.73
N PHE A 73 -5.77 13.09 -4.29
CA PHE A 73 -5.73 11.67 -4.00
C PHE A 73 -5.74 10.84 -5.29
N GLN A 74 -4.69 10.06 -5.48
CA GLN A 74 -4.56 9.13 -6.58
C GLN A 74 -3.75 7.92 -6.15
N ILE A 75 -4.20 6.73 -6.52
CA ILE A 75 -3.41 5.52 -6.32
C ILE A 75 -2.36 5.41 -7.43
N PRO A 76 -1.10 5.12 -7.10
CA PRO A 76 -0.10 4.70 -8.07
C PRO A 76 -0.58 3.53 -8.95
N GLN A 77 -0.28 3.62 -10.25
CA GLN A 77 -0.82 2.68 -11.26
C GLN A 77 -0.37 1.23 -11.03
N ASP A 78 0.88 1.05 -10.60
CA ASP A 78 1.48 -0.25 -10.29
C ASP A 78 0.78 -0.94 -9.11
N TYR A 79 0.50 -0.20 -8.03
CA TYR A 79 -0.25 -0.73 -6.90
C TYR A 79 -1.71 -1.07 -7.26
N THR A 80 -2.35 -0.24 -8.09
CA THR A 80 -3.71 -0.53 -8.59
C THR A 80 -3.75 -1.83 -9.38
N MET A 81 -2.82 -2.02 -10.31
CA MET A 81 -2.73 -3.26 -11.10
C MET A 81 -2.43 -4.47 -10.21
N PHE A 82 -1.52 -4.32 -9.24
CA PHE A 82 -1.23 -5.38 -8.28
C PHE A 82 -2.49 -5.81 -7.51
N MET A 83 -3.25 -4.87 -6.96
CA MET A 83 -4.45 -5.19 -6.20
C MET A 83 -5.55 -5.82 -7.06
N GLN A 84 -5.66 -5.46 -8.34
CA GLN A 84 -6.63 -6.04 -9.26
C GLN A 84 -6.24 -7.43 -9.79
N ALA A 85 -4.94 -7.69 -9.96
CA ALA A 85 -4.45 -8.94 -10.54
C ALA A 85 -4.04 -9.99 -9.50
N ILE A 86 -3.48 -9.56 -8.36
CA ILE A 86 -2.87 -10.43 -7.34
C ILE A 86 -3.63 -10.33 -6.00
N GLY A 87 -4.24 -9.19 -5.67
CA GLY A 87 -5.22 -9.08 -4.57
C GLY A 87 -4.68 -8.75 -3.18
N GLY A 88 -3.36 -8.70 -2.97
CA GLY A 88 -2.79 -8.58 -1.63
C GLY A 88 -3.15 -9.78 -0.74
N GLY A 89 -3.16 -9.60 0.57
CA GLY A 89 -3.55 -10.66 1.51
C GLY A 89 -2.54 -11.80 1.61
N TRP A 90 -1.25 -11.49 1.55
CA TRP A 90 -0.18 -12.49 1.60
C TRP A 90 0.65 -12.31 2.86
N LYS A 91 0.90 -13.39 3.61
CA LYS A 91 1.76 -13.33 4.80
C LYS A 91 2.74 -14.49 4.87
N SER A 92 3.90 -14.25 5.47
CA SER A 92 4.85 -15.32 5.81
C SER A 92 4.39 -16.08 7.06
N LEU A 93 4.75 -17.37 7.16
CA LEU A 93 4.32 -18.24 8.27
C LEU A 93 5.16 -18.15 9.56
N GLN A 94 6.38 -17.60 9.51
CA GLN A 94 7.29 -17.55 10.68
C GLN A 94 7.02 -16.35 11.59
N SER A 95 7.61 -16.29 12.79
CA SER A 95 7.44 -15.16 13.72
C SER A 95 8.10 -13.88 13.19
N LEU A 96 7.48 -12.71 13.43
CA LEU A 96 7.82 -11.38 12.85
C LEU A 96 7.43 -11.26 11.38
N GLN A 97 6.13 -11.49 11.11
CA GLN A 97 5.58 -11.76 9.78
C GLN A 97 5.68 -10.56 8.85
N TRP A 98 6.24 -10.80 7.66
CA TRP A 98 6.01 -9.93 6.52
C TRP A 98 4.59 -10.20 6.03
N HIS A 99 3.78 -9.14 5.91
CA HIS A 99 2.39 -9.22 5.54
C HIS A 99 2.05 -8.09 4.58
N LEU A 100 1.51 -8.46 3.42
CA LEU A 100 0.95 -7.56 2.43
C LEU A 100 -0.57 -7.61 2.56
N PHE A 101 -1.19 -6.47 2.86
CA PHE A 101 -2.60 -6.40 3.19
C PHE A 101 -3.50 -6.68 2.00
N ASP A 102 -4.64 -7.34 2.25
CA ASP A 102 -5.73 -7.42 1.29
C ASP A 102 -6.49 -6.08 1.22
N ALA A 103 -7.36 -5.91 0.22
CA ALA A 103 -8.11 -4.67 0.04
C ALA A 103 -8.91 -4.25 1.29
N LYS A 104 -9.49 -5.20 2.02
CA LYS A 104 -10.27 -4.92 3.24
C LYS A 104 -9.37 -4.40 4.35
N THR A 105 -8.21 -5.02 4.53
CA THR A 105 -7.23 -4.69 5.57
C THR A 105 -6.57 -3.35 5.27
N VAL A 106 -6.24 -3.05 4.00
CA VAL A 106 -5.79 -1.71 3.57
C VAL A 106 -6.80 -0.64 4.01
N ALA A 107 -8.09 -0.84 3.73
CA ALA A 107 -9.12 0.11 4.13
C ALA A 107 -9.23 0.25 5.65
N SER A 108 -9.34 -0.85 6.39
CA SER A 108 -9.52 -0.80 7.84
C SER A 108 -8.31 -0.20 8.55
N GLN A 109 -7.09 -0.56 8.15
CA GLN A 109 -5.86 -0.08 8.77
C GLN A 109 -5.63 1.39 8.46
N THR A 110 -5.78 1.80 7.20
CA THR A 110 -5.68 3.21 6.80
C THR A 110 -6.67 4.08 7.58
N ILE A 111 -7.94 3.65 7.68
CA ILE A 111 -8.97 4.40 8.40
C ILE A 111 -8.71 4.43 9.90
N ALA A 112 -8.21 3.34 10.49
CA ALA A 112 -7.85 3.29 11.90
C ALA A 112 -6.71 4.27 12.21
N ASN A 113 -5.63 4.23 11.44
CA ASN A 113 -4.51 5.17 11.57
C ASN A 113 -4.96 6.62 11.37
N PHE A 114 -5.81 6.89 10.37
CA PHE A 114 -6.31 8.24 10.12
C PHE A 114 -7.15 8.75 11.29
N ARG A 115 -7.98 7.89 11.90
CA ARG A 115 -8.74 8.26 13.09
C ARG A 115 -7.85 8.60 14.27
N VAL A 116 -6.81 7.80 14.50
CA VAL A 116 -5.89 7.99 15.63
C VAL A 116 -5.04 9.25 15.41
N PHE A 117 -4.35 9.35 14.28
CA PHE A 117 -3.34 10.39 14.06
C PHE A 117 -3.87 11.71 13.50
N VAL A 118 -5.07 11.71 12.90
CA VAL A 118 -5.63 12.92 12.27
C VAL A 118 -6.90 13.38 12.97
N LEU A 119 -7.89 12.51 13.12
CA LEU A 119 -9.20 12.92 13.67
C LEU A 119 -9.23 13.05 15.19
N SER A 120 -8.33 12.36 15.88
CA SER A 120 -8.23 12.36 17.35
C SER A 120 -7.00 13.10 17.86
N ALA A 121 -6.28 13.81 16.97
CA ALA A 121 -5.13 14.63 17.34
C ALA A 121 -5.57 15.72 18.34
N GLU A 122 -4.90 15.79 19.49
CA GLU A 122 -5.16 16.82 20.50
C GLU A 122 -4.58 18.17 20.04
N GLU A 123 -5.10 19.29 20.57
CA GLU A 123 -4.62 20.63 20.22
C GLU A 123 -3.11 20.84 20.45
N GLY A 124 -2.48 20.02 21.29
CA GLY A 124 -1.04 20.03 21.58
C GLY A 124 -0.18 19.13 20.70
N GLU A 125 -0.78 18.28 19.87
CA GLU A 125 -0.10 17.29 19.01
C GLU A 125 -0.59 17.45 17.57
N PRO A 126 -0.21 18.55 16.89
CA PRO A 126 -0.73 18.83 15.55
C PRO A 126 -0.23 17.79 14.55
N ILE A 127 -1.10 17.46 13.59
CA ILE A 127 -0.78 16.61 12.46
C ILE A 127 0.46 17.15 11.73
N CYS A 128 1.49 16.32 11.60
CA CYS A 128 2.74 16.74 10.97
C CYS A 128 2.62 16.84 9.44
N GLU A 129 1.76 16.03 8.83
CA GLU A 129 1.60 16.04 7.38
C GLU A 129 0.15 15.81 6.92
N SER A 130 -0.30 16.53 5.90
CA SER A 130 -1.67 16.42 5.34
C SER A 130 -1.76 15.55 4.08
N GLY A 131 -0.74 14.74 3.83
CA GLY A 131 -0.70 13.82 2.69
C GLY A 131 -1.70 12.68 2.81
N PHE A 132 -2.02 12.08 1.68
CA PHE A 132 -2.82 10.86 1.58
C PHE A 132 -1.89 9.64 1.59
N TRP A 133 -2.01 8.84 2.63
CA TRP A 133 -1.17 7.67 2.88
C TRP A 133 -2.06 6.43 3.03
N LEU A 134 -1.68 5.33 2.39
CA LEU A 134 -2.33 4.03 2.57
C LEU A 134 -1.42 3.10 3.36
N SER A 135 -2.00 2.40 4.32
CA SER A 135 -1.39 1.24 4.98
C SER A 135 -1.47 0.04 4.03
N ILE A 136 -0.33 -0.43 3.53
CA ILE A 136 -0.28 -1.50 2.51
C ILE A 136 0.26 -2.83 3.04
N GLY A 137 0.93 -2.82 4.19
CA GLY A 137 1.46 -4.02 4.81
C GLY A 137 2.20 -3.73 6.10
N GLU A 138 2.83 -4.76 6.66
CA GLU A 138 3.60 -4.67 7.90
C GLU A 138 4.74 -5.70 7.88
N TRP A 139 5.74 -5.46 8.71
CA TRP A 139 6.74 -6.47 9.04
C TRP A 139 7.15 -6.35 10.51
N SER A 140 7.31 -7.48 11.20
CA SER A 140 7.49 -7.44 12.67
C SER A 140 6.31 -6.75 13.39
N ASP A 141 6.49 -6.43 14.66
CA ASP A 141 5.53 -5.81 15.57
C ASP A 141 5.52 -4.27 15.54
N LYS A 142 6.48 -3.65 14.84
CA LYS A 142 6.76 -2.21 14.92
C LYS A 142 6.79 -1.50 13.58
N HIS A 143 6.72 -2.22 12.46
CA HIS A 143 6.84 -1.62 11.14
C HIS A 143 5.57 -1.72 10.33
N GLU A 144 5.19 -0.59 9.76
CA GLU A 144 4.10 -0.47 8.80
C GLU A 144 4.64 0.02 7.45
N TYR A 145 4.23 -0.64 6.36
CA TYR A 145 4.48 -0.17 5.01
C TYR A 145 3.38 0.78 4.56
N LEU A 146 3.81 1.97 4.10
CA LEU A 146 2.93 3.09 3.80
C LEU A 146 3.15 3.56 2.37
N LEU A 147 2.08 3.67 1.58
CA LEU A 147 2.12 4.12 0.18
C LEU A 147 1.64 5.56 0.07
N CYS A 148 2.45 6.44 -0.52
CA CYS A 148 2.04 7.81 -0.79
C CYS A 148 1.09 7.88 -1.98
N CYS A 149 -0.12 8.40 -1.75
CA CYS A 149 -1.19 8.56 -2.74
C CYS A 149 -1.57 10.04 -2.96
N ASP A 150 -0.73 10.99 -2.51
CA ASP A 150 -0.94 12.43 -2.67
C ASP A 150 -0.14 12.94 -3.87
N ARG A 151 -0.82 13.20 -5.00
CA ARG A 151 -0.20 13.59 -6.28
C ARG A 151 0.79 14.76 -6.20
N PRO A 152 0.51 15.88 -5.50
CA PRO A 152 1.48 16.97 -5.36
C PRO A 152 2.64 16.66 -4.40
N HIS A 153 2.58 15.58 -3.62
CA HIS A 153 3.60 15.28 -2.63
C HIS A 153 4.89 14.78 -3.30
N PRO A 154 6.10 15.22 -2.87
CA PRO A 154 7.37 14.78 -3.46
C PRO A 154 7.60 13.26 -3.41
N LYS A 155 6.96 12.58 -2.47
CA LYS A 155 7.04 11.12 -2.31
C LYS A 155 5.89 10.35 -2.98
N PHE A 156 5.09 10.96 -3.86
CA PHE A 156 4.00 10.27 -4.56
C PHE A 156 4.49 8.95 -5.20
N GLY A 157 3.83 7.84 -4.92
CA GLY A 157 4.24 6.50 -5.39
C GLY A 157 5.24 5.78 -4.49
N ALA A 158 5.95 6.47 -3.62
CA ALA A 158 6.96 5.86 -2.75
C ALA A 158 6.33 4.98 -1.67
N VAL A 159 7.05 3.92 -1.31
CA VAL A 159 6.75 3.07 -0.16
C VAL A 159 7.68 3.45 0.98
N LEU A 160 7.08 3.80 2.12
CA LEU A 160 7.77 4.10 3.36
C LEU A 160 7.62 2.95 4.36
N ASP A 161 8.57 2.86 5.27
CA ASP A 161 8.58 1.97 6.42
C ASP A 161 8.53 2.83 7.68
N GLY A 162 7.35 2.87 8.31
CA GLY A 162 7.12 3.54 9.58
C GLY A 162 7.45 2.60 10.74
N HIS A 163 8.63 2.78 11.35
CA HIS A 163 9.03 2.04 12.55
C HIS A 163 8.63 2.85 13.79
N ASP A 164 7.56 2.45 14.49
CA ASP A 164 6.95 3.24 15.57
C ASP A 164 6.68 4.72 15.18
N SER A 165 6.50 4.98 13.88
CA SER A 165 6.34 6.32 13.30
C SER A 165 5.30 6.28 12.17
N HIS A 166 4.69 7.42 11.89
CA HIS A 166 3.70 7.53 10.81
C HIS A 166 3.75 8.94 10.18
N PRO A 167 3.57 9.12 8.86
CA PRO A 167 3.60 10.43 8.22
C PRO A 167 2.63 11.45 8.84
N TRP A 168 1.42 11.01 9.21
CA TRP A 168 0.46 11.85 9.94
C TRP A 168 0.93 12.25 11.35
N LEU A 169 1.72 11.40 12.02
CA LEU A 169 2.18 11.63 13.39
C LEU A 169 3.46 12.48 13.44
N ASP A 170 4.49 12.06 12.73
CA ASP A 170 5.86 12.60 12.85
C ASP A 170 6.41 13.19 11.53
N GLY A 171 5.60 13.16 10.46
CA GLY A 171 5.98 13.59 9.11
C GLY A 171 6.70 12.48 8.32
N ALA A 172 6.57 12.48 6.99
CA ALA A 172 7.13 11.43 6.13
C ALA A 172 8.68 11.34 6.15
N GLU A 173 9.38 12.34 6.68
CA GLU A 173 10.84 12.31 6.87
C GLU A 173 11.28 11.48 8.08
N SER A 174 10.35 11.18 9.00
CA SER A 174 10.61 10.26 10.12
C SER A 174 10.58 8.79 9.69
N CYS A 175 9.94 8.48 8.56
CA CYS A 175 9.83 7.14 8.01
C CYS A 175 10.96 6.83 7.03
N TYR A 176 11.36 5.56 6.95
CA TYR A 176 12.39 5.12 6.02
C TYR A 176 11.79 4.89 4.64
N GLN A 177 12.24 5.65 3.63
CA GLN A 177 11.85 5.37 2.26
C GLN A 177 12.49 4.06 1.78
N ARG A 178 11.67 3.07 1.44
CA ARG A 178 12.11 1.74 0.99
C ARG A 178 12.25 1.67 -0.53
N ALA A 179 11.44 2.42 -1.26
CA ALA A 179 11.42 2.47 -2.72
C ALA A 179 10.68 3.72 -3.23
N ASN A 180 10.88 4.08 -4.50
CA ASN A 180 10.18 5.18 -5.17
C ASN A 180 8.85 4.76 -5.82
N SER A 181 8.60 3.45 -5.90
CA SER A 181 7.37 2.87 -6.44
C SER A 181 7.03 1.57 -5.70
N PHE A 182 5.80 1.09 -5.82
CA PHE A 182 5.41 -0.19 -5.27
C PHE A 182 6.08 -1.36 -6.00
N LEU A 183 6.23 -1.25 -7.33
CA LEU A 183 6.98 -2.25 -8.10
C LEU A 183 8.45 -2.34 -7.64
N GLU A 184 9.15 -1.22 -7.49
CA GLU A 184 10.53 -1.21 -6.97
C GLU A 184 10.60 -1.80 -5.54
N TRP A 185 9.58 -1.53 -4.71
CA TRP A 185 9.48 -2.15 -3.39
C TRP A 185 9.33 -3.67 -3.48
N LEU A 186 8.44 -4.20 -4.34
CA LEU A 186 8.33 -5.65 -4.58
C LEU A 186 9.65 -6.24 -5.06
N GLU A 187 10.32 -5.53 -5.97
CA GLU A 187 11.63 -5.92 -6.49
C GLU A 187 12.75 -5.90 -5.44
N SER A 188 12.60 -5.19 -4.32
CA SER A 188 13.57 -5.29 -3.22
C SER A 188 13.46 -6.58 -2.40
N HIS A 189 12.38 -7.37 -2.62
CA HIS A 189 12.12 -8.62 -1.91
C HIS A 189 12.41 -9.88 -2.74
N LYS A 190 12.79 -9.75 -4.03
CA LYS A 190 13.37 -10.87 -4.80
C LYS A 190 14.80 -11.14 -4.33
N SER A 191 15.30 -12.37 -4.48
CA SER A 191 16.72 -12.69 -4.21
C SER A 191 17.64 -11.78 -5.03
N SER A 192 18.76 -11.37 -4.42
CA SER A 192 19.93 -10.96 -5.18
C SER A 192 20.54 -12.22 -5.81
N ASP A 193 20.41 -12.37 -7.12
CA ASP A 193 21.22 -13.34 -7.89
C ASP A 193 22.72 -13.02 -7.78
#